data_AF-W9BE38-F1
#
_entry.id   AF-W9BE38-F1
#
_cell.length_a   1.000
_cell.length_b   1.000
_cell.length_c   1.000
_cell.angle_alpha   90.00
_cell.angle_beta   90.00
_cell.angle_gamma   90.00
#
_symmetry.space_group_name_H-M   'P 1'
#
loop_
_entity.id
_entity.type
_entity.pdbx_description
1 polymer ?
#
loop_
_entity_poly.entity_id
_entity_poly.type
_entity_poly.pdbx_seq_one_letter_code
_entity_poly.pdbx_strand_id
1 'polypeptide(L)'
;MKRLKLAFIGIISGLFLGAFLWGVQIITTKYVYILLINVDYIPVLKEWNMHPITELVLHLIVSVIVVFVLYAIFKRWDMQYRVLPYVLANGVIGILLYGTTAFSTRTPELLDYFAIFYWIIGHLLYGVIVGIFLQKLERMPS
;
A
#
# COMPACT_ATOMS: atom_id res chain seq x y z
N MET A 1 10.99 -8.32 19.52
CA MET A 1 9.90 -9.10 18.88
C MET A 1 8.84 -8.23 18.20
N LYS A 2 8.22 -7.24 18.88
CA LYS A 2 7.11 -6.46 18.30
C LYS A 2 7.45 -5.71 17.01
N ARG A 3 8.62 -5.06 16.94
CA ARG A 3 9.09 -4.35 15.72
C ARG A 3 9.22 -5.29 14.51
N LEU A 4 9.78 -6.49 14.72
CA LEU A 4 9.90 -7.50 13.67
C LEU A 4 8.52 -7.96 13.17
N LYS A 5 7.55 -8.13 14.08
CA LYS A 5 6.17 -8.45 13.72
C LYS A 5 5.51 -7.33 12.90
N LEU A 6 5.74 -6.06 13.23
CA LEU A 6 5.25 -4.93 12.42
C LEU A 6 5.85 -4.90 11.01
N ALA A 7 7.16 -5.12 10.89
CA ALA A 7 7.82 -5.22 9.60
C ALA A 7 7.25 -6.38 8.76
N PHE A 8 7.06 -7.54 9.38
CA PHE A 8 6.45 -8.69 8.72
C PHE A 8 5.02 -8.41 8.25
N ILE A 9 4.20 -7.72 9.06
CA ILE A 9 2.85 -7.31 8.68
C ILE A 9 2.88 -6.39 7.45
N GLY A 10 3.80 -5.42 7.41
CA GLY A 10 3.98 -4.54 6.25
C GLY A 10 4.39 -5.29 5.00
N ILE A 11 5.32 -6.23 5.09
CA ILE A 11 5.78 -7.05 3.96
C ILE A 11 4.63 -7.91 3.42
N ILE A 12 3.98 -8.71 4.27
CA ILE A 12 2.91 -9.63 3.85
C ILE A 12 1.70 -8.87 3.30
N SER A 13 1.29 -7.77 3.95
CA SER A 13 0.16 -6.97 3.46
C SER A 13 0.50 -6.26 2.15
N GLY A 14 1.74 -5.78 1.99
CA GLY A 14 2.22 -5.16 0.75
C GLY A 14 2.30 -6.15 -0.41
N LEU A 15 2.79 -7.37 -0.16
CA LEU A 15 2.79 -8.45 -1.14
C LEU A 15 1.37 -8.83 -1.57
N PHE A 16 0.43 -8.90 -0.61
CA PHE A 16 -0.98 -9.14 -0.94
C PHE A 16 -1.54 -8.04 -1.84
N LEU A 17 -1.31 -6.77 -1.50
CA LEU A 17 -1.76 -5.62 -2.30
C LEU A 17 -1.17 -5.66 -3.72
N GLY A 18 0.14 -5.93 -3.82
CA GLY A 18 0.83 -6.11 -5.08
C GLY A 18 0.22 -7.22 -5.92
N ALA A 19 0.02 -8.40 -5.35
CA ALA A 19 -0.60 -9.53 -6.04
C ALA A 19 -2.05 -9.22 -6.48
N PHE A 20 -2.83 -8.57 -5.61
CA PHE A 20 -4.20 -8.17 -5.92
C PHE A 20 -4.25 -7.21 -7.12
N LEU A 21 -3.50 -6.11 -7.08
CA LEU A 21 -3.49 -5.12 -8.16
C LEU A 21 -2.85 -5.67 -9.43
N TRP A 22 -1.89 -6.58 -9.32
CA TRP A 22 -1.36 -7.30 -10.48
C TRP A 22 -2.43 -8.15 -11.15
N GLY A 23 -3.21 -8.91 -10.36
CA GLY A 23 -4.36 -9.67 -10.84
C GLY A 23 -5.41 -8.79 -11.53
N VAL A 24 -5.74 -7.64 -10.93
CA VAL A 24 -6.64 -6.66 -11.57
C VAL A 24 -6.06 -6.19 -12.90
N GLN A 25 -4.78 -5.83 -12.94
CA GLN A 25 -4.15 -5.31 -14.15
C GLN A 25 -4.16 -6.33 -15.30
N ILE A 26 -3.85 -7.60 -15.04
CA ILE A 26 -3.85 -8.63 -16.10
C ILE A 26 -5.26 -8.93 -16.64
N ILE A 27 -6.31 -8.78 -15.80
CA ILE A 27 -7.70 -9.04 -16.20
C ILE A 27 -8.32 -7.83 -16.92
N THR A 28 -8.06 -6.62 -16.43
CA THR A 28 -8.76 -5.39 -16.84
C THR A 28 -7.95 -4.48 -17.75
N THR A 29 -6.67 -4.82 -17.96
CA THR A 29 -5.65 -4.00 -18.66
C THR A 29 -5.42 -2.60 -18.07
N LYS A 30 -5.97 -2.32 -16.88
CA LYS A 30 -5.72 -1.08 -16.14
C LYS A 30 -4.37 -1.16 -15.42
N TYR A 31 -3.46 -0.22 -15.69
CA TYR A 31 -2.08 -0.22 -15.19
C TYR A 31 -1.91 0.10 -13.68
N VAL A 32 -2.84 -0.36 -12.83
CA VAL A 32 -2.87 -0.07 -11.40
C VAL A 32 -1.75 -0.75 -10.61
N TYR A 33 -1.23 -1.89 -11.09
CA TYR A 33 -0.04 -2.49 -10.49
C TYR A 33 1.23 -1.74 -10.86
N ILE A 34 1.34 -1.27 -12.11
CA ILE A 34 2.45 -0.38 -12.48
C ILE A 34 2.41 0.89 -11.64
N LEU A 35 1.24 1.50 -11.44
CA LEU A 35 1.07 2.63 -10.53
C LEU A 35 1.55 2.33 -9.10
N LEU A 36 1.27 1.13 -8.58
CA LEU A 36 1.65 0.74 -7.22
C LEU A 36 3.17 0.79 -6.98
N ILE A 37 3.92 0.30 -7.96
CA ILE A 37 5.37 0.18 -7.88
C ILE A 37 6.10 1.37 -8.53
N ASN A 38 5.38 2.23 -9.25
CA ASN A 38 5.95 3.36 -9.98
C ASN A 38 6.72 4.29 -9.03
N VAL A 39 7.89 4.74 -9.47
CA VAL A 39 8.72 5.73 -8.75
C VAL A 39 9.00 6.98 -9.59
N ASP A 40 8.33 7.15 -10.72
CA ASP A 40 8.61 8.25 -11.67
C ASP A 40 8.22 9.62 -11.11
N TYR A 41 7.36 9.66 -10.09
CA TYR A 41 7.04 10.89 -9.37
C TYR A 41 8.23 11.43 -8.54
N ILE A 42 9.30 10.64 -8.38
CA ILE A 42 10.57 11.07 -7.76
C ILE A 42 11.56 11.41 -8.88
N PRO A 43 11.89 12.70 -9.11
CA PRO A 43 12.70 13.13 -10.26
C PRO A 43 14.03 12.38 -10.41
N VAL A 44 14.74 12.14 -9.29
CA VAL A 44 16.04 11.45 -9.29
C VAL A 44 15.90 9.97 -9.70
N LEU A 45 14.80 9.30 -9.33
CA LEU A 45 14.62 7.88 -9.60
C LEU A 45 14.02 7.60 -10.99
N LYS A 46 13.29 8.59 -11.55
CA LYS A 46 12.67 8.50 -12.88
C LYS A 46 13.67 8.15 -13.99
N GLU A 47 14.91 8.58 -13.85
CA GLU A 47 15.97 8.35 -14.85
C GLU A 47 16.65 6.97 -14.72
N TRP A 48 16.44 6.26 -13.61
CA TRP A 48 17.23 5.07 -13.27
C TRP A 48 16.75 3.77 -13.95
N ASN A 49 15.69 3.83 -14.79
CA ASN A 49 15.12 2.68 -15.53
C ASN A 49 15.11 1.39 -14.70
N MET A 50 14.50 1.43 -13.52
CA MET A 50 14.57 0.36 -12.55
C MET A 50 13.86 -0.91 -13.03
N HIS A 51 14.40 -2.07 -12.63
CA HIS A 51 13.73 -3.34 -12.84
C HIS A 51 12.46 -3.42 -11.97
N PRO A 52 11.34 -4.02 -12.45
CA PRO A 52 10.08 -4.06 -11.70
C PRO A 52 10.18 -4.69 -10.30
N ILE A 53 11.10 -5.64 -10.10
CA ILE A 53 11.36 -6.25 -8.79
C ILE A 53 11.96 -5.23 -7.82
N THR A 54 12.84 -4.34 -8.29
CA THR A 54 13.42 -3.27 -7.47
C THR A 54 12.35 -2.25 -7.07
N GLU A 55 11.49 -1.86 -8.01
CA GLU A 55 10.33 -1.00 -7.75
C GLU A 55 9.37 -1.63 -6.70
N LEU A 56 9.10 -2.93 -6.81
CA LEU A 56 8.31 -3.66 -5.82
C LEU A 56 8.98 -3.69 -4.44
N VAL A 57 10.29 -3.91 -4.37
CA VAL A 57 11.04 -3.88 -3.09
C VAL A 57 10.94 -2.50 -2.44
N LEU A 58 11.09 -1.42 -3.21
CA LEU A 58 10.89 -0.05 -2.72
C LEU A 58 9.46 0.14 -2.17
N HIS A 59 8.45 -0.38 -2.87
CA HIS A 59 7.07 -0.37 -2.39
C HIS A 59 6.92 -1.13 -1.05
N LEU A 60 7.55 -2.29 -0.89
CA LEU A 60 7.49 -3.04 0.37
C LEU A 60 8.14 -2.29 1.54
N ILE A 61 9.22 -1.53 1.27
CA ILE A 61 9.84 -0.65 2.27
C ILE A 61 8.84 0.43 2.70
N VAL A 62 8.17 1.09 1.75
CA VAL A 62 7.12 2.08 2.04
C VAL A 62 5.98 1.46 2.84
N SER A 63 5.51 0.27 2.47
CA SER A 63 4.47 -0.47 3.19
C SER A 63 4.86 -0.71 4.66
N VAL A 64 6.10 -1.13 4.92
CA VAL A 64 6.61 -1.29 6.29
C VAL A 64 6.57 0.05 7.03
N ILE A 65 7.08 1.12 6.44
CA ILE A 65 7.09 2.45 7.05
C ILE A 65 5.65 2.90 7.40
N VAL A 66 4.70 2.73 6.47
CA VAL A 66 3.28 3.08 6.69
C VAL A 66 2.71 2.33 7.88
N VAL A 67 2.95 1.02 8.00
CA VAL A 67 2.49 0.23 9.16
C VAL A 67 3.07 0.76 10.47
N PHE A 68 4.37 1.07 10.51
CA PHE A 68 5.01 1.63 11.70
C PHE A 68 4.44 2.99 12.09
N VAL A 69 4.29 3.89 11.10
CA VAL A 69 3.77 5.25 11.31
C VAL A 69 2.33 5.21 11.78
N LEU A 70 1.45 4.48 11.10
CA LEU A 70 0.04 4.36 11.50
C LEU A 70 -0.12 3.68 12.86
N TYR A 71 0.68 2.64 13.16
CA TYR A 71 0.69 2.03 14.48
C TYR A 71 1.06 3.03 15.57
N ALA A 72 2.11 3.83 15.37
CA ALA A 72 2.54 4.83 16.34
C ALA A 72 1.51 5.95 16.52
N ILE A 73 0.89 6.39 15.42
CA ILE A 73 -0.18 7.39 15.42
C ILE A 73 -1.38 6.88 16.22
N PHE A 74 -1.93 5.71 15.88
CA PHE A 74 -3.14 5.17 16.52
C PHE A 74 -2.90 4.71 17.95
N LYS A 75 -1.66 4.40 18.33
CA LYS A 75 -1.30 4.13 19.72
C LYS A 75 -1.57 5.33 20.64
N ARG A 76 -1.55 6.57 20.13
CA ARG A 76 -1.84 7.76 20.95
C ARG A 76 -3.29 7.85 21.41
N TRP A 77 -4.19 7.07 20.81
CA TRP A 77 -5.62 7.02 21.13
C TRP A 77 -6.11 5.60 21.46
N ASP A 78 -5.20 4.67 21.76
CA ASP A 78 -5.51 3.25 22.04
C ASP A 78 -6.30 2.54 20.92
N MET A 79 -6.02 2.93 19.67
CA MET A 79 -6.69 2.44 18.47
C MET A 79 -5.81 1.51 17.61
N GLN A 80 -4.56 1.26 18.03
CA GLN A 80 -3.55 0.51 17.27
C GLN A 80 -3.89 -0.95 16.94
N TYR A 81 -4.94 -1.49 17.55
CA TYR A 81 -5.43 -2.86 17.31
C TYR A 81 -6.87 -2.90 16.75
N ARG A 82 -7.48 -1.74 16.50
CA ARG A 82 -8.77 -1.64 15.81
C ARG A 82 -8.52 -1.69 14.31
N VAL A 83 -9.39 -2.38 13.57
CA VAL A 83 -9.23 -2.54 12.11
C VAL A 83 -9.60 -1.27 11.34
N LEU A 84 -10.75 -0.68 11.66
CA LEU A 84 -11.33 0.45 10.93
C LEU A 84 -10.38 1.65 10.70
N PRO A 85 -9.56 2.09 11.69
CA PRO A 85 -8.63 3.20 11.49
C PRO A 85 -7.61 2.95 10.37
N TYR A 86 -7.13 1.72 10.23
CA TYR A 86 -6.21 1.35 9.15
C TYR A 86 -6.91 1.33 7.79
N VAL A 87 -8.17 0.89 7.73
CA VAL A 87 -8.97 0.92 6.50
C VAL A 87 -9.14 2.34 6.01
N LEU A 88 -9.59 3.24 6.89
CA LEU A 88 -9.83 4.64 6.54
C LEU A 88 -8.54 5.38 6.17
N ALA A 89 -7.48 5.20 6.97
CA ALA A 89 -6.20 5.85 6.68
C ALA A 89 -5.59 5.37 5.37
N ASN A 90 -5.63 4.08 5.07
CA ASN A 90 -5.11 3.57 3.79
C ASN A 90 -6.00 3.95 2.61
N GLY A 91 -7.32 4.08 2.80
CA GLY A 91 -8.20 4.67 1.79
C GLY A 91 -7.79 6.10 1.44
N VAL A 92 -7.55 6.95 2.45
CA VAL A 92 -7.07 8.33 2.25
C VAL A 92 -5.68 8.35 1.59
N ILE A 93 -4.74 7.54 2.06
CA ILE A 93 -3.41 7.42 1.45
C ILE A 93 -3.54 6.99 -0.02
N GLY A 94 -4.40 6.01 -0.32
CA GLY A 94 -4.67 5.57 -1.69
C GLY A 94 -5.19 6.71 -2.57
N ILE A 95 -6.17 7.50 -2.10
CA ILE A 95 -6.68 8.67 -2.85
C ILE A 95 -5.55 9.64 -3.17
N LEU A 96 -4.74 10.00 -2.17
CA LEU A 96 -3.63 10.94 -2.35
C LEU A 96 -2.58 10.39 -3.33
N LEU A 97 -2.24 9.11 -3.22
CA LEU A 97 -1.25 8.46 -4.06
C LEU A 97 -1.73 8.25 -5.50
N TYR A 98 -3.03 8.15 -5.76
CA TYR A 98 -3.52 8.04 -7.15
C TYR A 98 -3.12 9.27 -7.99
N GLY A 99 -3.06 10.44 -7.37
CA GLY A 99 -2.63 11.69 -8.02
C GLY A 99 -1.21 11.61 -8.60
N THR A 100 -0.36 10.69 -8.15
CA THR A 100 1.00 10.53 -8.71
C THR A 100 0.98 10.06 -10.16
N THR A 101 -0.14 9.52 -10.62
CA THR A 101 -0.33 9.12 -12.02
C THR A 101 -0.14 10.29 -12.99
N ALA A 102 -0.35 11.53 -12.56
CA ALA A 102 -0.10 12.72 -13.38
C ALA A 102 1.39 12.95 -13.71
N PHE A 103 2.32 12.27 -13.02
CA PHE A 103 3.77 12.44 -13.20
C PHE A 103 4.44 11.32 -14.02
N SER A 104 3.66 10.31 -14.43
CA SER A 104 4.15 9.17 -15.21
C SER A 104 3.29 8.90 -16.44
N THR A 105 3.93 8.46 -17.52
CA THR A 105 3.27 7.95 -18.71
C THR A 105 3.05 6.43 -18.66
N ARG A 106 3.53 5.75 -17.60
CA ARG A 106 3.42 4.29 -17.42
C ARG A 106 2.18 3.88 -16.62
N THR A 107 1.47 4.85 -16.07
CA THR A 107 0.37 4.65 -15.12
C THR A 107 -0.98 4.99 -15.77
N PRO A 108 -2.12 4.64 -15.14
CA PRO A 108 -3.44 4.91 -15.71
C PRO A 108 -3.70 6.42 -15.93
N GLU A 109 -4.67 6.75 -16.76
CA GLU A 109 -5.09 8.15 -16.87
C GLU A 109 -5.64 8.69 -15.54
N LEU A 110 -5.43 9.98 -15.28
CA LEU A 110 -5.83 10.63 -14.03
C LEU A 110 -7.34 10.53 -13.75
N LEU A 111 -8.17 10.47 -14.80
CA LEU A 111 -9.63 10.40 -14.69
C LEU A 111 -10.20 9.02 -15.09
N ASP A 112 -9.37 7.98 -15.09
CA ASP A 112 -9.82 6.61 -15.32
C ASP A 112 -10.57 6.08 -14.09
N TYR A 113 -11.89 6.25 -14.07
CA TYR A 113 -12.75 5.88 -12.94
C TYR A 113 -12.65 4.40 -12.55
N PHE A 114 -12.41 3.49 -13.50
CA PHE A 114 -12.23 2.08 -13.20
C PHE A 114 -10.88 1.83 -12.51
N ALA A 115 -9.81 2.47 -12.98
CA ALA A 115 -8.50 2.40 -12.32
C ALA A 115 -8.55 2.99 -10.91
N ILE A 116 -9.19 4.15 -10.72
CA ILE A 116 -9.44 4.75 -9.40
C ILE A 116 -10.18 3.76 -8.49
N PHE A 117 -11.27 3.18 -8.98
CA PHE A 117 -12.08 2.24 -8.20
C PHE A 117 -11.27 1.03 -7.71
N TYR A 118 -10.56 0.35 -8.61
CA TYR A 118 -9.74 -0.80 -8.23
C TYR A 118 -8.59 -0.43 -7.30
N TRP A 119 -7.96 0.72 -7.54
CA TRP A 119 -6.88 1.24 -6.71
C TRP A 119 -7.35 1.49 -5.27
N ILE A 120 -8.48 2.17 -5.09
CA ILE A 120 -9.04 2.44 -3.77
C ILE A 120 -9.45 1.14 -3.08
N ILE A 121 -10.12 0.22 -3.78
CA ILE A 121 -10.47 -1.10 -3.20
C ILE A 121 -9.22 -1.84 -2.73
N GLY A 122 -8.14 -1.85 -3.52
CA GLY A 122 -6.89 -2.47 -3.12
C GLY A 122 -6.37 -1.88 -1.81
N HIS A 123 -6.35 -0.55 -1.67
CA HIS A 123 -5.87 0.12 -0.46
C HIS A 123 -6.77 -0.09 0.76
N LEU A 124 -8.09 -0.15 0.56
CA LEU A 124 -9.02 -0.50 1.64
C LEU A 124 -8.78 -1.94 2.12
N LEU A 125 -8.62 -2.90 1.19
CA LEU A 125 -8.29 -4.30 1.51
C LEU A 125 -6.94 -4.42 2.22
N TYR A 126 -5.93 -3.66 1.79
CA TYR A 126 -4.64 -3.57 2.48
C TYR A 126 -4.83 -3.11 3.94
N GLY A 127 -5.61 -2.05 4.16
CA GLY A 127 -5.92 -1.56 5.52
C GLY A 127 -6.66 -2.60 6.38
N VAL A 128 -7.57 -3.38 5.80
CA VAL A 128 -8.25 -4.50 6.48
C VAL A 128 -7.23 -5.54 6.93
N ILE A 129 -6.32 -5.96 6.03
CA ILE A 129 -5.33 -7.00 6.31
C ILE A 129 -4.36 -6.56 7.41
N VAL A 130 -3.84 -5.34 7.32
CA VAL A 130 -2.96 -4.75 8.35
C VAL A 130 -3.68 -4.74 9.70
N GLY A 131 -4.92 -4.22 9.74
CA GLY A 131 -5.72 -4.14 10.96
C GLY A 131 -5.98 -5.51 11.58
N ILE A 132 -6.33 -6.52 10.77
CA ILE A 132 -6.56 -7.89 11.24
C ILE A 132 -5.29 -8.50 11.83
N PHE A 133 -4.14 -8.34 11.18
CA PHE A 133 -2.89 -8.85 11.71
C PHE A 133 -2.48 -8.18 13.02
N LEU A 134 -2.70 -6.86 13.14
CA LEU A 134 -2.44 -6.13 14.38
C LEU A 134 -3.38 -6.53 15.51
N GLN A 135 -4.66 -6.75 15.21
CA GLN A 135 -5.60 -7.28 16.20
C GLN A 135 -5.20 -8.69 16.67
N LYS A 136 -4.72 -9.56 15.78
CA LYS A 136 -4.19 -10.87 16.15
C LYS A 136 -2.91 -10.77 16.99
N LEU A 137 -2.06 -9.78 16.69
CA LEU A 137 -0.84 -9.52 17.44
C LEU A 137 -1.10 -9.17 18.91
N GLU A 138 -2.18 -8.44 19.21
CA GLU A 138 -2.60 -8.12 20.58
C GLU A 138 -2.95 -9.38 21.38
N ARG A 139 -3.59 -10.36 20.74
CA ARG A 139 -4.09 -11.59 21.38
C ARG A 139 -3.01 -12.63 21.67
N MET A 140 -1.77 -12.42 21.23
CA MET A 140 -0.67 -13.36 21.51
C MET A 140 -0.10 -13.09 22.91
N PRO A 141 0.05 -14.12 23.78
CA PRO A 141 0.74 -13.96 25.05
C PRO A 141 2.20 -13.53 24.80
N SER A 142 2.67 -12.58 25.60
CA SER A 142 4.02 -11.97 25.51
C SER A 142 5.11 -12.88 26.05
#